data_AF-A0A4Z1CDK8-F1
#
_entry.id   AF-A0A4Z1CDK8-F1
#
_cell.length_a   1.000
_cell.length_b   1.000
_cell.length_c   1.000
_cell.angle_alpha   90.00
_cell.angle_beta   90.00
_cell.angle_gamma   90.00
#
_symmetry.space_group_name_H-M   'P 1'
#
loop_
_entity.id
_entity.type
_entity.pdbx_description
1 polymer ?
#
loop_
_entity_poly.entity_id
_entity_poly.type
_entity_poly.pdbx_seq_one_letter_code
_entity_poly.pdbx_strand_id
1 'polypeptide(L)'
;MRRISIFGATGSVGANGVDLIRHAGGAAAYHTVALTGGRNIALLAQMARELRAEIAVTAHDELLDDLRAALAGSDVAAAAGSAALVEAAARPA
;
A
#
# COMPACT_ATOMS: atom_id res chain seq x y z
N MET A 1 15.67 9.96 -4.48
CA MET A 1 14.95 8.67 -4.46
C MET A 1 13.60 8.87 -5.14
N ARG A 2 13.20 7.99 -6.07
CA ARG A 2 11.91 8.13 -6.78
C ARG A 2 10.79 7.76 -5.82
N ARG A 3 9.75 8.58 -5.72
CA ARG A 3 8.59 8.23 -4.90
C ARG A 3 7.48 7.69 -5.78
N ILE A 4 6.70 6.77 -5.23
CA ILE A 4 5.67 6.04 -5.97
C ILE A 4 4.44 5.82 -5.11
N SER A 5 3.29 5.81 -5.76
CA SER A 5 2.03 5.36 -5.17
C SER A 5 1.40 4.33 -6.10
N ILE A 6 0.89 3.23 -5.55
CA ILE A 6 0.29 2.14 -6.34
C ILE A 6 -1.17 1.99 -5.91
N PHE A 7 -2.07 2.21 -6.86
CA PHE A 7 -3.50 2.09 -6.63
C PHE A 7 -3.99 0.74 -7.17
N GLY A 8 -4.55 -0.10 -6.29
CA GLY A 8 -4.95 -1.47 -6.64
C GLY A 8 -3.78 -2.45 -6.68
N ALA A 9 -2.84 -2.35 -5.75
CA ALA A 9 -1.65 -3.19 -5.60
C ALA A 9 -1.95 -4.69 -5.49
N THR A 10 -3.13 -5.06 -5.00
CA THR A 10 -3.55 -6.47 -4.88
C THR A 10 -4.26 -7.01 -6.13
N GLY A 11 -4.48 -6.19 -7.16
CA GLY A 11 -4.99 -6.62 -8.46
C GLY A 11 -3.87 -7.06 -9.39
N SER A 12 -4.20 -7.65 -10.54
CA SER A 12 -3.20 -8.22 -11.47
C SER A 12 -2.12 -7.20 -11.90
N VAL A 13 -2.52 -6.00 -12.33
CA VAL A 13 -1.58 -4.96 -12.76
C VAL A 13 -0.75 -4.44 -11.58
N GLY A 14 -1.39 -4.18 -10.44
CA GLY A 14 -0.72 -3.69 -9.25
C GLY A 14 0.29 -4.69 -8.69
N ALA A 15 -0.06 -5.97 -8.64
CA ALA A 15 0.81 -7.03 -8.15
C ALA A 15 2.05 -7.19 -9.05
N ASN A 16 1.86 -7.21 -10.37
CA ASN A 16 2.98 -7.22 -11.32
C ASN A 16 3.86 -5.95 -11.17
N GLY A 17 3.26 -4.79 -10.94
CA GLY A 17 3.98 -3.55 -10.67
C GLY A 17 4.84 -3.62 -9.41
N VAL A 18 4.27 -4.15 -8.32
CA VAL A 18 5.00 -4.43 -7.07
C VAL A 18 6.16 -5.39 -7.32
N ASP A 19 5.95 -6.44 -8.11
CA ASP A 19 7.01 -7.40 -8.45
C ASP A 19 8.17 -6.75 -9.22
N LEU A 20 7.88 -5.87 -10.17
CA LEU A 20 8.92 -5.10 -10.85
C LEU A 20 9.70 -4.19 -9.89
N ILE A 21 9.01 -3.56 -8.94
CA ILE A 21 9.65 -2.72 -7.91
C ILE A 21 10.56 -3.56 -7.01
N ARG A 22 10.11 -4.76 -6.60
CA ARG A 22 10.91 -5.72 -5.82
C ARG A 22 12.22 -6.05 -6.55
N HIS A 23 12.13 -6.45 -7.82
CA HIS A 23 13.30 -6.78 -8.64
C HIS A 23 14.22 -5.57 -8.86
N ALA A 24 13.66 -4.37 -8.91
CA ALA A 24 14.42 -3.13 -9.06
C ALA A 24 15.01 -2.58 -7.74
N GLY A 25 15.01 -3.35 -6.64
CA GLY A 25 15.63 -2.98 -5.37
C GLY A 25 14.66 -2.56 -4.26
N GLY A 26 13.35 -2.67 -4.49
CA GLY A 26 12.31 -2.49 -3.47
C GLY A 26 12.40 -1.16 -2.71
N ALA A 27 12.23 -1.22 -1.40
CA ALA A 27 12.28 -0.06 -0.49
C ALA A 27 13.65 0.64 -0.45
N ALA A 28 14.73 0.02 -0.95
CA ALA A 28 16.03 0.68 -1.04
C ALA A 28 16.14 1.59 -2.28
N ALA A 29 15.38 1.29 -3.34
CA ALA A 29 15.39 2.04 -4.60
C ALA A 29 14.23 3.04 -4.71
N TYR A 30 13.09 2.73 -4.10
CA TYR A 30 11.84 3.50 -4.20
C TYR A 30 11.28 3.88 -2.84
N HIS A 31 10.76 5.09 -2.77
CA HIS A 31 10.04 5.60 -1.60
C HIS A 31 8.54 5.41 -1.81
N THR A 32 7.95 4.40 -1.19
CA THR A 32 6.53 4.08 -1.39
C THR A 32 5.67 5.00 -0.53
N VAL A 33 4.96 5.93 -1.15
CA VAL A 33 4.12 6.91 -0.46
C VAL A 33 2.79 6.25 -0.07
N ALA A 34 2.09 5.66 -1.02
CA ALA A 34 0.82 4.98 -0.76
C ALA A 34 0.74 3.64 -1.49
N LEU A 35 0.20 2.64 -0.80
CA LEU A 35 -0.14 1.35 -1.38
C LEU A 35 -1.62 1.07 -1.12
N THR A 36 -2.44 0.95 -2.16
CA THR A 36 -3.89 0.72 -1.98
C THR A 36 -4.32 -0.65 -2.49
N GLY A 37 -5.36 -1.23 -1.91
CA GLY A 37 -5.85 -2.56 -2.25
C GLY A 37 -7.36 -2.72 -2.04
N GLY A 38 -7.89 -3.82 -2.57
CA GLY A 38 -9.28 -4.22 -2.34
C GLY A 38 -9.44 -4.99 -1.03
N ARG A 39 -10.11 -6.16 -1.11
CA ARG A 39 -10.41 -7.02 0.04
C ARG A 39 -9.27 -7.93 0.50
N ASN A 40 -8.19 -8.07 -0.28
CA ASN A 40 -7.07 -8.94 0.09
C ASN A 40 -6.12 -8.23 1.09
N ILE A 41 -6.57 -8.12 2.34
CA ILE A 41 -5.87 -7.39 3.40
C ILE A 41 -4.52 -8.01 3.73
N ALA A 42 -4.44 -9.34 3.78
CA ALA A 42 -3.19 -10.04 4.06
C ALA A 42 -2.10 -9.68 3.02
N LEU A 43 -2.45 -9.71 1.73
CA LEU A 43 -1.52 -9.36 0.66
C LEU A 43 -1.16 -7.86 0.69
N LEU A 44 -2.15 -6.99 0.90
CA LEU A 44 -1.94 -5.55 1.00
C LEU A 44 -0.95 -5.22 2.13
N ALA A 45 -1.19 -5.76 3.32
CA ALA A 45 -0.33 -5.55 4.48
C ALA A 45 1.07 -6.11 4.26
N GLN A 46 1.21 -7.31 3.68
CA GLN A 46 2.50 -7.90 3.33
C GLN A 46 3.30 -6.99 2.40
N MET A 47 2.70 -6.58 1.27
CA MET A 47 3.35 -5.72 0.29
C MET A 47 3.71 -4.35 0.88
N ALA A 48 2.84 -3.75 1.69
CA ALA A 48 3.07 -2.45 2.30
C ALA A 48 4.24 -2.50 3.31
N ARG A 49 4.34 -3.57 4.11
CA ARG A 49 5.46 -3.77 5.04
C ARG A 49 6.78 -3.96 4.30
N GLU A 50 6.77 -4.78 3.26
CA GLU A 50 7.96 -5.07 2.45
C GLU A 50 8.49 -3.81 1.75
N LEU A 51 7.58 -3.04 1.15
CA LEU A 51 7.91 -1.79 0.45
C LEU A 51 8.05 -0.58 1.36
N ARG A 52 7.88 -0.77 2.68
CA ARG A 52 7.90 0.29 3.71
C ARG A 52 7.04 1.49 3.32
N ALA A 53 5.80 1.21 2.90
CA ALA A 53 4.87 2.26 2.51
C ALA A 53 4.59 3.22 3.66
N GLU A 54 4.45 4.52 3.40
CA GLU A 54 4.01 5.45 4.45
C GLU A 54 2.55 5.13 4.88
N ILE A 55 1.69 4.78 3.92
CA ILE A 55 0.30 4.40 4.17
C ILE A 55 -0.17 3.24 3.29
N ALA A 56 -0.94 2.33 3.88
CA ALA A 56 -1.73 1.34 3.20
C ALA A 56 -3.21 1.69 3.29
N VAL A 57 -3.93 1.62 2.16
CA VAL A 57 -5.36 1.97 2.10
C VAL A 57 -6.17 0.83 1.50
N THR A 58 -7.13 0.29 2.23
CA THR A 58 -8.15 -0.60 1.63
C THR A 58 -9.32 0.22 1.08
N ALA A 59 -9.90 -0.18 -0.04
CA ALA A 59 -11.10 0.46 -0.59
C ALA A 59 -12.36 0.21 0.25
N HIS A 60 -12.30 -0.66 1.27
CA HIS A 60 -13.44 -1.14 2.04
C HIS A 60 -13.35 -0.69 3.50
N ASP A 61 -14.23 0.23 3.90
CA ASP A 61 -14.27 0.78 5.26
C ASP A 61 -14.37 -0.30 6.34
N GLU A 62 -15.12 -1.37 6.07
CA GLU A 62 -15.34 -2.48 7.00
C GLU A 62 -14.08 -3.32 7.27
N LEU A 63 -13.03 -3.16 6.48
CA LEU A 63 -11.77 -3.92 6.60
C LEU A 63 -10.63 -3.10 7.25
N LEU A 64 -10.92 -1.90 7.75
CA LEU A 64 -9.90 -1.05 8.36
C LEU A 64 -9.22 -1.70 9.56
N ASP A 65 -9.99 -2.33 10.45
CA ASP A 65 -9.44 -2.93 11.66
C ASP A 65 -8.62 -4.17 11.35
N ASP A 66 -9.02 -4.97 10.35
CA ASP A 66 -8.22 -6.08 9.84
C ASP A 66 -6.88 -5.58 9.27
N LEU A 67 -6.89 -4.47 8.52
CA LEU A 67 -5.67 -3.88 7.96
C LEU A 67 -4.75 -3.36 9.06
N ARG A 68 -5.31 -2.67 10.07
CA ARG A 68 -4.55 -2.22 11.25
C ARG A 68 -3.92 -3.39 11.99
N ALA A 69 -4.67 -4.46 12.23
CA ALA A 69 -4.17 -5.66 12.88
C ALA A 69 -3.02 -6.29 12.07
N ALA A 70 -3.17 -6.43 10.76
CA ALA A 70 -2.14 -6.99 9.88
C ALA A 70 -0.86 -6.11 9.79
N LEU A 71 -1.00 -4.80 9.97
CA LEU A 71 0.11 -3.84 9.98
C LEU A 71 0.72 -3.60 11.37
N ALA A 72 0.18 -4.23 12.42
CA ALA A 72 0.72 -4.09 13.77
C ALA A 72 2.24 -4.42 13.81
N GLY A 73 2.98 -3.59 14.53
CA GLY A 73 4.44 -3.68 14.61
C GLY A 73 5.19 -3.22 13.36
N SER A 74 4.52 -2.52 12.45
CA SER A 74 5.15 -1.77 11.36
C SER A 74 4.91 -0.27 11.50
N ASP A 75 5.69 0.53 10.77
CA ASP A 75 5.51 2.00 10.72
C ASP A 75 4.51 2.45 9.64
N VAL A 76 3.79 1.50 9.02
CA VAL A 76 2.85 1.77 7.93
C VAL A 76 1.51 2.23 8.52
N ALA A 77 1.06 3.43 8.15
CA ALA A 77 -0.28 3.89 8.52
C ALA A 77 -1.37 3.07 7.81
N ALA A 78 -2.50 2.84 8.47
CA ALA A 78 -3.65 2.15 7.88
C ALA A 78 -4.83 3.11 7.74
N ALA A 79 -5.43 3.17 6.55
CA ALA A 79 -6.68 3.87 6.31
C ALA A 79 -7.60 3.06 5.40
N ALA A 80 -8.87 3.48 5.29
CA ALA A 80 -9.86 2.78 4.49
C ALA A 80 -10.86 3.73 3.84
N GLY A 81 -11.52 3.22 2.81
CA GLY A 81 -12.64 3.88 2.16
C GLY A 81 -12.22 4.91 1.11
N SER A 82 -13.24 5.44 0.43
CA SER A 82 -13.05 6.34 -0.72
C SER A 82 -12.34 7.64 -0.36
N ALA A 83 -12.62 8.21 0.83
CA ALA A 83 -11.96 9.42 1.29
C ALA A 83 -10.45 9.23 1.46
N ALA A 84 -10.03 8.11 2.06
CA ALA A 84 -8.62 7.78 2.22
C ALA A 84 -7.92 7.51 0.88
N LEU A 85 -8.63 6.92 -0.11
CA LEU A 85 -8.09 6.75 -1.46
C LEU A 85 -7.84 8.10 -2.14
N VAL A 86 -8.77 9.05 -2.02
CA VAL A 86 -8.60 10.41 -2.58
C VAL A 86 -7.45 11.14 -1.89
N GLU A 87 -7.37 11.06 -0.56
CA GLU A 87 -6.24 11.64 0.19
C GLU A 87 -4.91 11.05 -0.26
N ALA A 88 -4.82 9.72 -0.35
CA ALA A 88 -3.63 9.02 -0.83
C ALA A 88 -3.23 9.45 -2.26
N ALA A 89 -4.22 9.73 -3.13
CA ALA A 89 -3.97 10.14 -4.51
C ALA A 89 -3.47 11.59 -4.58
N ALA A 90 -3.82 12.42 -3.60
CA ALA A 90 -3.36 13.80 -3.49
C ALA A 90 -1.95 13.93 -2.87
N ARG A 91 -1.39 12.86 -2.30
CA ARG A 91 -0.03 12.88 -1.73
C ARG A 91 1.02 12.99 -2.84
N PRO A 92 2.06 13.84 -2.70
CA PRO A 92 3.13 13.94 -3.69
C PRO A 92 3.93 12.63 -3.81
N ALA A 93 4.05 12.11 -5.02
CA ALA A 93 4.84 10.93 -5.38
C ALA A 93 5.89 11.29 -6.45
#